data_AF-A0A7S2SAS8-F1
#
_entry.id   AF-A0A7S2SAS8-F1
#
_cell.length_a   1.000
_cell.length_b   1.000
_cell.length_c   1.000
_cell.angle_alpha   90.00
_cell.angle_beta   90.00
_cell.angle_gamma   90.00
#
_symmetry.space_group_name_H-M   'P 1'
#
loop_
_entity.id
_entity.type
_entity.pdbx_description
1 polymer ?
#
loop_
_entity_poly.entity_id
_entity_poly.type
_entity_poly.pdbx_seq_one_letter_code
_entity_poly.pdbx_strand_id
1 'polypeptide(L)'
;IDPELHAHLKLYGVEFLWFSFRWMNCLLVREMNPSCALRLWDTCICEEDSREYSRSKRKKKLCGFDSFYVYICASLLQRVREDILKRTNFEDVLQFLQNLPTKTWNTEEIEVLLSQAFVWKSTFYGSERQLLIDARREENCSQSDKIQIRHWPPRKEISRPAWSIETLSHIMYDGEGKILLTV
;
A
#
# COMPACT_ATOMS: atom_id res chain seq x y z
N ILE A 1 2.45 -14.23 4.87
CA ILE A 1 3.17 -14.69 3.67
C ILE A 1 4.60 -15.08 4.04
N ASP A 2 5.40 -14.17 4.62
CA ASP A 2 6.76 -14.48 5.09
C ASP A 2 6.91 -14.15 6.59
N PRO A 3 6.88 -15.17 7.49
CA PRO A 3 7.01 -14.97 8.93
C PRO A 3 8.41 -14.49 9.36
N GLU A 4 9.46 -14.90 8.65
CA GLU A 4 10.85 -14.54 8.96
C GLU A 4 11.07 -13.04 8.72
N LEU A 5 10.65 -12.56 7.54
CA LEU A 5 10.70 -11.13 7.20
C LEU A 5 9.89 -10.30 8.19
N HIS A 6 8.68 -10.76 8.56
CA HIS A 6 7.85 -10.08 9.54
C HIS A 6 8.52 -9.99 10.92
N ALA A 7 9.10 -11.10 11.40
CA ALA A 7 9.82 -11.12 12.67
C ALA A 7 11.03 -10.19 12.65
N HIS A 8 11.76 -10.12 11.53
CA HIS A 8 12.90 -9.22 11.36
C HIS A 8 12.49 -7.74 11.42
N LEU A 9 11.42 -7.34 10.71
CA LEU A 9 10.91 -5.97 10.78
C LEU A 9 10.46 -5.61 12.21
N LYS A 10 9.79 -6.54 12.89
CA LYS A 10 9.37 -6.36 14.28
C LYS A 10 10.55 -6.25 15.25
N LEU A 11 11.61 -7.03 15.05
CA LEU A 11 12.83 -7.00 15.86
C LEU A 11 13.49 -5.62 15.83
N TYR A 12 13.59 -5.01 14.64
CA TYR A 12 14.16 -3.68 14.47
C TYR A 12 13.14 -2.54 14.67
N GLY A 13 11.92 -2.85 15.10
CA GLY A 13 10.88 -1.87 15.41
C GLY A 13 10.32 -1.14 14.19
N VAL A 14 10.49 -1.67 12.98
CA VAL A 14 9.98 -1.06 11.74
C VAL A 14 8.49 -1.37 11.58
N GLU A 15 7.65 -0.35 11.73
CA GLU A 15 6.22 -0.48 11.45
C GLU A 15 5.92 -0.38 9.95
N PHE A 16 4.98 -1.20 9.47
CA PHE A 16 4.58 -1.20 8.05
C PHE A 16 4.18 0.17 7.54
N LEU A 17 3.47 0.96 8.36
CA LEU A 17 2.99 2.29 8.01
C LEU A 17 4.09 3.25 7.54
N TRP A 18 5.31 3.12 8.06
CA TRP A 18 6.41 4.06 7.78
C TRP A 18 6.93 4.01 6.35
N PHE A 19 6.71 2.90 5.64
CA PHE A 19 7.05 2.78 4.22
C PHE A 19 5.80 2.53 3.36
N SER A 20 4.87 1.69 3.83
CA SER A 20 3.74 1.24 3.03
C SER A 20 2.70 2.34 2.79
N PHE A 21 2.60 3.34 3.67
CA PHE A 21 1.68 4.47 3.46
C PHE A 21 1.98 5.21 2.16
N ARG A 22 3.26 5.45 1.87
CA ARG A 22 3.69 6.06 0.62
C ARG A 22 3.40 5.15 -0.58
N TRP A 23 3.63 3.85 -0.42
CA TRP A 23 3.38 2.89 -1.49
C TRP A 23 1.90 2.83 -1.86
N MET A 24 1.00 2.78 -0.87
CA MET A 24 -0.44 2.74 -1.07
C MET A 24 -0.98 4.06 -1.65
N ASN A 25 -0.51 5.21 -1.16
CA ASN A 25 -1.03 6.51 -1.61
C ASN A 25 -0.50 6.94 -2.98
N CYS A 26 0.77 6.65 -3.26
CA CYS A 26 1.41 7.02 -4.53
C CYS A 26 1.37 5.87 -5.55
N LEU A 27 0.64 4.79 -5.25
CA LEU A 27 0.51 3.61 -6.09
C LEU A 27 1.86 3.13 -6.67
N LEU A 28 2.89 3.11 -5.82
CA LEU A 28 4.29 2.73 -6.12
C LEU A 28 5.01 3.54 -7.21
N VAL A 29 4.43 4.62 -7.74
CA VAL A 29 5.06 5.50 -8.76
C VAL A 29 6.38 6.09 -8.28
N ARG A 30 6.52 6.27 -6.96
CA ARG A 30 7.76 6.80 -6.36
C ARG A 30 8.87 5.78 -6.20
N GLU A 31 8.55 4.48 -6.28
CA GLU A 31 9.53 3.42 -6.07
C GLU A 31 10.15 2.92 -7.39
N MET A 32 9.37 2.88 -8.47
CA MET A 32 9.81 2.31 -9.76
C MET A 32 9.81 3.36 -10.88
N ASN A 33 10.36 3.01 -12.04
CA ASN A 33 10.28 3.89 -13.20
C ASN A 33 8.83 4.02 -13.71
N PRO A 34 8.49 5.13 -14.42
CA PRO A 34 7.13 5.37 -14.88
C PRO A 34 6.57 4.27 -15.78
N SER A 35 7.40 3.70 -16.67
CA SER A 35 6.97 2.63 -17.58
C SER A 35 6.55 1.36 -16.82
N CYS A 36 7.28 1.01 -15.76
CA CYS A 36 6.96 -0.10 -14.87
C CYS A 36 5.67 0.16 -14.08
N ALA A 37 5.52 1.38 -13.56
CA ALA A 37 4.31 1.76 -12.83
C ALA A 37 3.07 1.68 -13.73
N LEU A 38 3.16 2.17 -14.97
CA LEU A 38 2.07 2.06 -15.95
C LEU A 38 1.75 0.60 -16.28
N ARG A 39 2.76 -0.25 -16.55
CA ARG A 39 2.56 -1.67 -16.83
C ARG A 39 1.87 -2.43 -15.68
N LEU A 40 2.21 -2.06 -14.44
CA LEU A 40 1.58 -2.56 -13.22
C LEU A 40 0.11 -2.10 -13.17
N TRP A 41 -0.13 -0.81 -13.40
CA TRP A 41 -1.46 -0.22 -13.38
C TRP A 41 -2.39 -0.79 -14.45
N ASP A 42 -1.89 -1.08 -15.65
CA ASP A 42 -2.66 -1.75 -16.70
C ASP A 42 -3.27 -3.07 -16.18
N THR A 43 -2.48 -3.82 -15.41
CA THR A 43 -2.95 -5.08 -14.82
C THR A 43 -3.94 -4.82 -13.69
N CYS A 44 -3.71 -3.83 -12.83
CA CYS A 44 -4.65 -3.46 -11.77
C CYS A 44 -6.01 -2.96 -12.30
N ILE A 45 -6.02 -2.29 -13.47
CA ILE A 45 -7.24 -1.81 -14.13
C ILE A 45 -7.98 -2.98 -14.77
N CYS A 46 -7.26 -3.90 -15.42
CA CYS A 46 -7.83 -5.09 -16.03
C CYS A 46 -8.30 -6.15 -15.02
N GLU A 47 -7.67 -6.20 -13.84
CA GLU A 47 -8.00 -7.16 -12.79
C GLU A 47 -9.36 -6.79 -12.17
N GLU A 48 -10.37 -7.61 -12.47
CA GLU A 48 -11.69 -7.54 -11.87
C GLU A 48 -11.90 -8.73 -10.93
N ASP A 49 -12.45 -8.50 -9.73
CA ASP A 49 -12.85 -9.61 -8.84
C ASP A 49 -14.07 -10.34 -9.39
N SER A 50 -13.81 -11.33 -10.26
CA SER A 50 -14.80 -12.19 -10.89
C SER A 50 -15.49 -13.17 -9.93
N ARG A 51 -15.04 -13.28 -8.66
CA ARG A 51 -15.55 -14.23 -7.67
C ARG A 51 -16.71 -13.72 -6.80
N GLU A 52 -17.29 -12.56 -7.11
CA GLU A 52 -18.47 -12.06 -6.39
C GLU A 52 -19.78 -12.71 -6.88
N TYR A 53 -19.91 -14.04 -6.71
CA TYR A 53 -21.19 -14.75 -6.83
C TYR A 53 -21.72 -15.07 -5.43
N SER A 54 -22.23 -14.07 -4.69
CA SER A 54 -23.15 -14.33 -3.57
C SER A 54 -24.01 -13.13 -3.11
N ARG A 55 -25.25 -13.11 -3.63
CA ARG A 55 -26.54 -12.84 -2.95
C ARG A 55 -26.82 -11.57 -2.11
N SER A 56 -25.96 -10.54 -2.03
CA SER A 56 -26.28 -9.30 -1.29
C SER A 56 -26.60 -8.09 -2.17
N LYS A 57 -27.68 -7.36 -1.83
CA LYS A 57 -28.36 -6.32 -2.65
C LYS A 57 -27.61 -4.97 -2.77
N ARG A 58 -26.40 -4.84 -2.21
CA ARG A 58 -25.49 -3.71 -2.41
C ARG A 58 -24.19 -4.25 -3.00
N LYS A 59 -24.11 -4.31 -4.33
CA LYS A 59 -22.92 -4.74 -5.07
C LYS A 59 -21.89 -3.61 -5.03
N LYS A 60 -20.71 -3.83 -4.45
CA LYS A 60 -19.56 -2.95 -4.64
C LYS A 60 -18.56 -3.72 -5.49
N LYS A 61 -18.50 -3.42 -6.79
CA LYS A 61 -17.43 -3.90 -7.67
C LYS A 61 -16.11 -3.38 -7.09
N LEU A 62 -15.29 -4.28 -6.56
CA LEU A 62 -13.93 -3.97 -6.13
C LEU A 62 -13.06 -3.88 -7.40
N CYS A 63 -12.32 -2.78 -7.53
CA CYS A 63 -11.30 -2.66 -8.57
C CYS A 63 -10.05 -3.44 -8.14
N GLY A 64 -9.20 -3.85 -9.09
CA GLY A 64 -7.94 -4.52 -8.75
C GLY A 64 -7.05 -3.72 -7.79
N PHE A 65 -7.19 -2.38 -7.76
CA PHE A 65 -6.50 -1.56 -6.77
C PHE A 65 -6.95 -1.82 -5.32
N ASP A 66 -8.19 -2.24 -5.10
CA ASP A 66 -8.71 -2.49 -3.74
C ASP A 66 -8.28 -3.87 -3.22
N SER A 67 -8.28 -4.90 -4.07
CA SER A 67 -8.08 -6.29 -3.63
C SER A 67 -6.79 -6.93 -4.10
N PHE A 68 -6.27 -6.56 -5.28
CA PHE A 68 -5.06 -7.17 -5.84
C PHE A 68 -3.79 -6.42 -5.46
N TYR A 69 -3.88 -5.10 -5.33
CA TYR A 69 -2.73 -4.24 -5.07
C TYR A 69 -1.95 -4.55 -3.79
N VAL A 70 -2.63 -4.99 -2.73
CA VAL A 70 -1.96 -5.42 -1.49
C VAL A 70 -1.04 -6.62 -1.71
N TYR A 71 -1.43 -7.55 -2.59
CA TYR A 71 -0.61 -8.72 -2.94
C TYR A 71 0.59 -8.31 -3.79
N ILE A 72 0.45 -7.27 -4.61
CA ILE A 72 1.56 -6.65 -5.36
C ILE A 72 2.56 -6.02 -4.39
N CYS A 73 2.11 -5.26 -3.39
CA CYS A 73 3.02 -4.71 -2.38
C CYS A 73 3.72 -5.81 -1.56
N ALA A 74 3.02 -6.89 -1.24
CA ALA A 74 3.62 -8.04 -0.59
C ALA A 74 4.68 -8.70 -1.49
N SER A 75 4.42 -8.85 -2.80
CA SER A 75 5.34 -9.54 -3.70
C SER A 75 6.57 -8.70 -3.96
N LEU A 76 6.42 -7.37 -3.97
CA LEU A 76 7.53 -6.42 -3.92
C LEU A 76 8.42 -6.64 -2.68
N LEU A 77 7.84 -6.71 -1.48
CA LEU A 77 8.61 -6.97 -0.24
C LEU A 77 9.37 -8.30 -0.32
N GLN A 78 8.74 -9.35 -0.84
CA GLN A 78 9.38 -10.64 -1.01
C GLN A 78 10.54 -10.59 -2.01
N ARG A 79 10.38 -9.83 -3.10
CA ARG A 79 11.41 -9.68 -4.14
C ARG A 79 12.70 -9.07 -3.58
N VAL A 80 12.58 -8.19 -2.58
CA VAL A 80 13.71 -7.51 -1.93
C VAL A 80 14.07 -8.10 -0.55
N ARG A 81 13.47 -9.23 -0.17
CA ARG A 81 13.60 -9.81 1.19
C ARG A 81 15.05 -10.02 1.61
N GLU A 82 15.88 -10.53 0.70
CA GLU A 82 17.26 -10.90 1.02
C GLU A 82 18.07 -9.67 1.41
N ASP A 83 17.79 -8.54 0.76
CA ASP A 83 18.47 -7.28 1.07
C ASP A 83 17.93 -6.66 2.35
N ILE A 84 16.65 -6.83 2.67
CA ILE A 84 16.10 -6.44 3.98
C ILE A 84 16.79 -7.25 5.09
N LEU A 85 16.83 -8.58 4.97
CA LEU A 85 17.36 -9.48 6.00
C LEU A 85 18.87 -9.29 6.27
N LYS A 86 19.64 -8.82 5.29
CA LYS A 86 21.06 -8.48 5.46
C LYS A 86 21.29 -7.26 6.35
N ARG A 87 20.29 -6.41 6.55
CA ARG A 87 20.42 -5.19 7.34
C ARG A 87 20.16 -5.48 8.81
N THR A 88 20.92 -4.84 9.69
CA THR A 88 20.97 -5.20 11.12
C THR A 88 20.69 -4.04 12.06
N ASN A 89 20.15 -2.94 11.53
CA ASN A 89 19.74 -1.79 12.32
C ASN A 89 18.39 -1.25 11.81
N PHE A 90 17.75 -0.42 12.63
CA PHE A 90 16.48 0.21 12.28
C PHE A 90 16.61 1.15 11.06
N GLU A 91 17.62 2.01 11.06
CA GLU A 91 17.79 3.07 10.07
C GLU A 91 18.05 2.52 8.66
N ASP A 92 18.93 1.53 8.49
CA ASP A 92 19.25 0.96 7.18
C ASP A 92 18.06 0.20 6.61
N VAL A 93 17.31 -0.52 7.47
CA VAL A 93 16.08 -1.23 7.05
C VAL A 93 15.04 -0.23 6.56
N LEU A 94 14.76 0.81 7.35
CA LEU A 94 13.75 1.82 6.98
C LEU A 94 14.19 2.61 5.74
N GLN A 95 15.45 3.06 5.70
CA GLN A 95 15.99 3.81 4.56
C GLN A 95 15.96 2.99 3.28
N PHE A 96 16.23 1.68 3.35
CA PHE A 96 16.12 0.78 2.21
C PHE A 96 14.68 0.61 1.73
N LEU A 97 13.74 0.36 2.65
CA LEU A 97 12.31 0.26 2.32
C LEU A 97 11.76 1.56 1.71
N GLN A 98 12.31 2.71 2.11
CA GLN A 98 11.98 4.01 1.55
C GLN A 98 12.79 4.39 0.30
N ASN A 99 13.76 3.58 -0.15
CA ASN A 99 14.56 3.85 -1.33
C ASN A 99 14.91 2.54 -2.03
N LEU A 100 13.88 1.83 -2.49
CA LEU A 100 14.07 0.54 -3.14
C LEU A 100 14.93 0.69 -4.41
N PRO A 101 15.84 -0.27 -4.69
CA PRO A 101 16.67 -0.26 -5.88
C PRO A 101 15.90 -0.71 -7.15
N THR A 102 14.67 -0.24 -7.31
CA THR A 102 13.72 -0.65 -8.36
C THR A 102 13.72 0.25 -9.59
N LYS A 103 14.60 1.27 -9.63
CA LYS A 103 14.69 2.19 -10.78
C LYS A 103 15.16 1.52 -12.06
N THR A 104 16.01 0.49 -11.94
CA THR A 104 16.60 -0.25 -13.06
C THR A 104 15.70 -1.37 -13.58
N TRP A 105 14.52 -1.58 -12.98
CA TRP A 105 13.63 -2.67 -13.39
C TRP A 105 13.04 -2.43 -14.76
N ASN A 106 12.77 -3.53 -15.47
CA ASN A 106 12.07 -3.52 -16.74
C ASN A 106 10.63 -4.04 -16.56
N THR A 107 9.87 -4.06 -17.66
CA THR A 107 8.51 -4.58 -17.66
C THR A 107 8.44 -6.07 -17.32
N GLU A 108 9.48 -6.85 -17.62
CA GLU A 108 9.54 -8.28 -17.32
C GLU A 108 9.58 -8.53 -15.80
N GLU A 109 10.36 -7.76 -15.04
CA GLU A 109 10.37 -7.82 -13.57
C GLU A 109 8.99 -7.51 -12.98
N ILE A 110 8.26 -6.58 -13.60
CA ILE A 110 6.87 -6.26 -13.20
C ILE A 110 5.94 -7.43 -13.49
N GLU A 111 6.08 -8.10 -14.63
CA GLU A 111 5.29 -9.29 -14.96
C GLU A 111 5.53 -10.44 -13.98
N VAL A 112 6.79 -10.67 -13.59
CA VAL A 112 7.13 -11.65 -12.55
C VAL A 112 6.46 -11.27 -11.23
N LEU A 113 6.54 -10.01 -10.82
CA LEU A 113 5.94 -9.51 -9.59
C LEU A 113 4.41 -9.68 -9.58
N LEU A 114 3.75 -9.35 -10.69
CA LEU A 114 2.31 -9.53 -10.89
C LEU A 114 1.91 -11.01 -10.86
N SER A 115 2.70 -11.89 -11.48
CA SER A 115 2.43 -13.33 -11.48
C SER A 115 2.45 -13.91 -10.06
N GLN A 116 3.45 -13.51 -9.26
CA GLN A 116 3.57 -13.94 -7.87
C GLN A 116 2.42 -13.39 -7.01
N ALA A 117 2.06 -12.12 -7.21
CA ALA A 117 0.93 -11.51 -6.54
C ALA A 117 -0.38 -12.24 -6.88
N PHE A 118 -0.56 -12.68 -8.13
CA PHE A 118 -1.76 -13.39 -8.56
C PHE A 118 -1.86 -14.77 -7.92
N VAL A 119 -0.75 -15.50 -7.82
CA VAL A 119 -0.69 -16.76 -7.07
C VAL A 119 -1.09 -16.56 -5.61
N TRP A 120 -0.61 -15.51 -4.96
CA TRP A 120 -0.99 -15.24 -3.57
C TRP A 120 -2.42 -14.78 -3.41
N LYS A 121 -2.90 -13.90 -4.29
CA LYS A 121 -4.31 -13.54 -4.34
C LYS A 121 -5.13 -14.82 -4.46
N SER A 122 -4.90 -15.67 -5.45
CA SER A 122 -5.67 -16.91 -5.60
C SER A 122 -5.58 -17.88 -4.40
N THR A 123 -4.47 -17.88 -3.65
CA THR A 123 -4.24 -18.74 -2.47
C THR A 123 -4.90 -18.20 -1.20
N PHE A 124 -4.86 -16.88 -0.98
CA PHE A 124 -5.31 -16.23 0.25
C PHE A 124 -6.65 -15.49 0.12
N TYR A 125 -7.09 -15.20 -1.10
CA TYR A 125 -8.38 -14.56 -1.38
C TYR A 125 -9.52 -15.52 -1.01
N GLY A 126 -10.14 -15.23 0.14
CA GLY A 126 -11.17 -16.06 0.78
C GLY A 126 -10.86 -16.42 2.24
N SER A 127 -9.58 -16.54 2.61
CA SER A 127 -9.15 -16.69 4.01
C SER A 127 -8.96 -15.34 4.70
N GLU A 128 -8.99 -14.23 3.97
CA GLU A 128 -8.88 -12.85 4.46
C GLU A 128 -9.83 -12.52 5.62
N ARG A 129 -11.08 -12.99 5.58
CA ARG A 129 -12.01 -12.81 6.71
C ARG A 129 -11.57 -13.56 7.96
N GLN A 130 -11.01 -14.76 7.79
CA GLN A 130 -10.52 -15.58 8.89
C GLN A 130 -9.24 -14.96 9.47
N LEU A 131 -8.33 -14.50 8.61
CA LEU A 131 -7.11 -13.79 9.01
C LEU A 131 -7.41 -12.47 9.73
N LEU A 132 -8.42 -11.71 9.31
CA LEU A 132 -8.87 -10.51 10.03
C LEU A 132 -9.47 -10.84 11.42
N ILE A 133 -10.20 -11.95 11.53
CA ILE A 133 -10.70 -12.44 12.83
C ILE A 133 -9.53 -12.84 13.73
N ASP A 134 -8.52 -13.50 13.19
CA ASP A 134 -7.36 -13.97 13.94
C ASP A 134 -6.41 -12.81 14.31
N ALA A 135 -6.17 -11.84 13.43
CA ALA A 135 -5.44 -10.61 13.75
C ALA A 135 -6.14 -9.79 14.85
N ARG A 136 -7.48 -9.69 14.79
CA ARG A 136 -8.26 -9.04 15.84
C ARG A 136 -8.18 -9.79 17.18
N ARG A 137 -8.01 -11.12 17.16
CA ARG A 137 -7.76 -11.92 18.37
C ARG A 137 -6.39 -11.65 18.95
N GLU A 138 -5.35 -11.49 18.13
CA GLU A 138 -3.99 -11.14 18.57
C GLU A 138 -3.92 -9.72 19.16
N GLU A 139 -4.63 -8.76 18.57
CA GLU A 139 -4.79 -7.40 19.14
C GLU A 139 -5.49 -7.44 20.51
N ASN A 140 -6.60 -8.19 20.63
CA ASN A 140 -7.32 -8.35 21.90
C ASN A 140 -6.48 -9.08 22.97
N CYS A 141 -5.64 -10.04 22.56
CA CYS A 141 -4.72 -10.73 23.47
C CYS A 141 -3.59 -9.81 23.96
N SER A 142 -3.11 -8.91 23.10
CA SER A 142 -2.11 -7.89 23.44
C SER A 142 -2.69 -6.69 24.20
N GLN A 143 -4.02 -6.52 24.21
CA GLN A 143 -4.74 -5.44 24.90
C GLN A 143 -5.14 -5.76 26.35
N SER A 144 -4.97 -7.00 26.82
CA SER A 144 -5.22 -7.33 28.23
C SER A 144 -4.27 -6.59 29.19
N ASP A 145 -3.14 -6.05 28.71
CA ASP A 145 -2.19 -5.29 29.53
C ASP A 145 -2.14 -3.77 29.25
N LYS A 146 -2.95 -3.22 28.32
CA LYS A 146 -2.97 -1.78 28.02
C LYS A 146 -4.37 -1.26 27.69
N ILE A 147 -5.21 -1.18 28.71
CA ILE A 147 -6.45 -0.38 28.64
C ILE A 147 -6.09 1.10 28.85
N GLN A 148 -5.92 1.82 27.75
CA GLN A 148 -6.31 3.23 27.68
C GLN A 148 -6.79 3.55 26.26
N ILE A 149 -8.11 3.49 26.11
CA ILE A 149 -8.88 3.71 24.89
C ILE A 149 -8.59 5.13 24.38
N ARG A 150 -7.82 5.28 23.30
CA ARG A 150 -7.81 6.52 22.52
C ARG A 150 -9.06 6.55 21.67
N HIS A 151 -10.05 7.30 22.16
CA HIS A 151 -11.29 7.62 21.45
C HIS A 151 -10.95 8.40 20.17
N TRP A 152 -11.16 7.80 19.00
CA TRP A 152 -11.15 8.56 17.74
C TRP A 152 -12.44 9.39 17.68
N PRO A 153 -12.40 10.73 17.54
CA PRO A 153 -13.61 11.53 17.53
C PRO A 153 -14.46 11.15 16.30
N PRO A 154 -15.80 11.11 16.43
CA PRO A 154 -16.66 10.82 15.30
C PRO A 154 -16.42 11.87 14.22
N ARG A 155 -16.27 11.40 12.98
CA ARG A 155 -16.06 12.24 11.80
C ARG A 155 -17.26 13.17 11.67
N LYS A 156 -17.14 14.42 12.10
CA LYS A 156 -18.16 15.45 11.87
C LYS A 156 -18.29 15.61 10.35
N GLU A 157 -19.52 15.52 9.84
CA GLU A 157 -19.87 15.92 8.48
C GLU A 157 -19.56 17.42 8.35
N ILE A 158 -18.33 17.73 7.93
CA ILE A 158 -17.97 19.07 7.50
C ILE A 158 -18.36 19.14 6.04
N SER A 159 -19.32 20.01 5.74
CA SER A 159 -19.76 20.43 4.42
C SER A 159 -18.55 20.53 3.48
N ARG A 160 -18.55 19.72 2.40
CA ARG A 160 -17.47 19.72 1.41
C ARG A 160 -17.30 21.16 0.87
N PRO A 161 -16.13 21.80 1.00
CA PRO A 161 -15.92 23.05 0.29
C PRO A 161 -15.84 22.73 -1.20
N ALA A 162 -16.72 23.36 -1.99
CA ALA A 162 -16.66 23.29 -3.44
C ALA A 162 -15.45 24.11 -3.89
N TRP A 163 -14.31 23.45 -4.13
CA TRP A 163 -13.14 24.12 -4.71
C TRP A 163 -13.36 24.23 -6.22
N SER A 164 -13.66 25.44 -6.70
CA SER A 164 -13.65 25.73 -8.14
C SER A 164 -12.21 25.81 -8.64
N ILE A 165 -12.01 25.53 -9.92
CA ILE A 165 -10.70 25.54 -10.62
C ILE A 165 -9.94 26.88 -10.44
N GLU A 166 -10.64 27.97 -10.13
CA GLU A 166 -10.08 29.31 -9.92
C GLU A 166 -9.26 29.44 -8.62
N THR A 167 -9.45 28.58 -7.62
CA THR A 167 -8.68 28.67 -6.37
C THR A 167 -7.29 28.03 -6.50
N LEU A 168 -7.10 27.09 -7.43
CA LEU A 168 -5.81 26.44 -7.67
C LEU A 168 -4.86 27.30 -8.51
N SER A 169 -5.36 28.24 -9.31
CA SER A 169 -4.50 29.16 -10.08
C SER A 169 -3.75 30.14 -9.16
N HIS A 170 -4.39 30.61 -8.10
CA HIS A 170 -3.79 31.51 -7.10
C HIS A 170 -2.69 30.86 -6.24
N ILE A 171 -2.65 29.52 -6.17
CA ILE A 171 -1.61 28.81 -5.43
C ILE A 171 -0.37 28.60 -6.32
N MET A 172 -0.54 28.54 -7.65
CA MET A 172 0.56 28.24 -8.57
C MET A 172 1.27 29.48 -9.14
N TYR A 173 0.61 30.64 -9.18
CA TYR A 173 1.15 31.86 -9.78
C TYR A 173 0.98 33.06 -8.83
N ASP A 174 1.99 33.93 -8.75
CA ASP A 174 1.80 35.24 -8.13
C ASP A 174 0.99 36.19 -9.04
N GLY A 175 0.60 37.36 -8.52
CA GLY A 175 -0.19 38.37 -9.23
C GLY A 175 0.47 38.98 -10.48
N GLU A 176 1.72 38.62 -10.78
CA GLU A 176 2.44 39.00 -12.01
C GLU A 176 2.68 37.80 -12.95
N GLY A 177 2.16 36.60 -12.62
CA GLY A 177 2.17 35.43 -13.48
C GLY A 177 3.43 34.57 -13.42
N LYS A 178 4.24 34.66 -12.36
CA LYS A 178 5.39 33.77 -12.15
C LYS A 178 5.04 32.55 -11.29
N ILE A 179 5.53 31.37 -11.71
CA ILE A 179 5.34 30.10 -10.99
C ILE A 179 6.14 30.11 -9.70
N LEU A 180 5.48 29.85 -8.56
CA LEU A 180 6.08 29.89 -7.22
C LEU A 180 6.72 28.57 -6.76
N LEU A 181 6.57 27.48 -7.52
CA LEU A 181 7.20 26.19 -7.24
C LEU A 181 8.47 26.03 -8.08
N THR A 182 9.60 26.48 -7.53
CA THR A 182 10.92 25.95 -7.91
C THR A 182 11.29 24.87 -6.90
N VAL A 183 11.69 23.69 -7.40
CA VAL A 183 12.17 22.54 -6.62
C VAL A 183 13.30 22.92 -5.69
#